data_AF-A0A9W8H8N7-F1
#
_entry.id   AF-A0A9W8H8N7-F1
#
_cell.length_a   1.000
_cell.length_b   1.000
_cell.length_c   1.000
_cell.angle_alpha   90.00
_cell.angle_beta   90.00
_cell.angle_gamma   90.00
#
_symmetry.space_group_name_H-M   'P 1'
#
loop_
_entity.id
_entity.type
_entity.pdbx_description
1 polymer ?
#
loop_
_entity_poly.entity_id
_entity_poly.type
_entity_poly.pdbx_seq_one_letter_code
_entity_poly.pdbx_strand_id
1 'polypeptide(L)'
;MNVLRRLAVRAQQQAYRFLLHNPDLREELFATSYVVSQPVLAAARGAAFAYCLAVLATNLAVNVAHGAGWSWPAYFTTLTFIGIAMYYGVATCVTVRYMRARWARAAGRQQAHASILRPVAQSEVLVADAASATAEQHHHLSTDKPRLSEDNIEIAEEQALAVAAADVAEPAAAVAPSVGLQVLLATQWLLYESFTCFAPLVSLVYWALLFPTQPGALASAVDLWTGISMHALNCVLMALEVAVLARIPYRWTHLPAVTLFMGLYLGLAYFMVGVYDFYVYPFFDPRYFGGYIAVMCLFVTDIVAITWVLMLMVHRLRDGMYPRWAALRQQQQQQQPQPIASAA
;
A
#
# COMPACT_ATOMS: atom_id res chain seq x y z
N MET A 1 12.00 37.29 -11.72
CA MET A 1 11.17 36.90 -10.56
C MET A 1 9.83 36.22 -10.91
N ASN A 2 9.07 36.66 -11.92
CA ASN A 2 7.72 36.12 -12.19
C ASN A 2 7.65 34.67 -12.70
N VAL A 3 8.72 34.13 -13.30
CA VAL A 3 8.75 32.73 -13.78
C VAL A 3 8.95 31.75 -12.63
N LEU A 4 9.96 31.96 -11.78
CA LEU A 4 10.25 31.10 -10.63
C LEU A 4 9.06 31.02 -9.66
N ARG A 5 8.38 32.15 -9.39
CA ARG A 5 7.16 32.15 -8.57
C ARG A 5 6.04 31.31 -9.18
N ARG A 6 5.83 31.41 -10.51
CA ARG A 6 4.81 30.60 -11.21
C ARG A 6 5.15 29.11 -11.19
N LEU A 7 6.42 28.74 -11.33
CA LEU A 7 6.87 27.35 -11.21
C LEU A 7 6.69 26.82 -9.79
N ALA A 8 7.06 27.60 -8.77
CA ALA A 8 6.88 27.22 -7.37
C ALA A 8 5.40 26.99 -7.02
N VAL A 9 4.51 27.89 -7.44
CA VAL A 9 3.06 27.73 -7.22
C VAL A 9 2.51 26.50 -7.93
N ARG A 10 2.93 26.22 -9.17
CA ARG A 10 2.52 25.01 -9.90
C ARG A 10 3.02 23.73 -9.20
N ALA A 11 4.28 23.71 -8.76
CA ALA A 11 4.84 22.58 -8.03
C ALA A 11 4.10 22.35 -6.71
N GLN A 12 3.81 23.42 -5.96
CA GLN A 12 3.03 23.36 -4.73
C GLN A 12 1.60 22.84 -4.99
N GLN A 13 0.93 23.32 -6.03
CA GLN A 13 -0.40 22.84 -6.41
C GLN A 13 -0.39 21.38 -6.85
N GLN A 14 0.63 20.94 -7.58
CA GLN A 14 0.81 19.54 -7.96
C GLN A 14 1.06 18.66 -6.74
N ALA A 15 1.94 19.08 -5.83
CA ALA A 15 2.19 18.37 -4.57
C ALA A 15 0.92 18.30 -3.71
N TYR A 16 0.17 19.40 -3.60
CA TYR A 16 -1.11 19.45 -2.90
C TYR A 16 -2.13 18.48 -3.54
N ARG A 17 -2.26 18.49 -4.87
CA ARG A 17 -3.16 17.57 -5.57
C ARG A 17 -2.74 16.11 -5.39
N PHE A 18 -1.44 15.84 -5.47
CA PHE A 18 -0.90 14.49 -5.27
C PHE A 18 -1.12 13.97 -3.85
N LEU A 19 -0.90 14.81 -2.83
CA LEU A 19 -0.98 14.43 -1.43
C LEU A 19 -2.40 14.46 -0.87
N LEU A 20 -3.23 15.44 -1.26
CA LEU A 20 -4.48 15.75 -0.57
C LEU A 20 -5.75 15.52 -1.40
N HIS A 21 -5.64 15.39 -2.73
CA HIS A 21 -6.78 15.29 -3.65
C HIS A 21 -6.58 14.20 -4.69
N ASN A 22 -5.73 13.21 -4.41
CA ASN A 22 -5.49 12.13 -5.33
C ASN A 22 -6.54 11.04 -5.09
N PRO A 23 -7.50 10.84 -6.02
CA PRO A 23 -8.60 9.88 -5.83
C PRO A 23 -8.09 8.43 -5.73
N ASP A 24 -6.81 8.20 -6.01
CA ASP A 24 -6.17 6.91 -5.95
C ASP A 24 -5.44 6.63 -4.63
N LEU A 25 -5.36 7.61 -3.71
CA LEU A 25 -4.92 7.39 -2.33
C LEU A 25 -6.01 6.71 -1.50
N ARG A 26 -6.55 5.61 -2.03
CA ARG A 26 -7.59 4.80 -1.40
C ARG A 26 -6.93 3.74 -0.56
N GLU A 27 -7.23 3.74 0.72
CA GLU A 27 -6.63 2.82 1.68
C GLU A 27 -6.73 1.35 1.24
N GLU A 28 -7.83 0.93 0.60
CA GLU A 28 -7.97 -0.45 0.14
C GLU A 28 -6.89 -0.87 -0.88
N LEU A 29 -6.35 0.04 -1.70
CA LEU A 29 -5.32 -0.30 -2.69
C LEU A 29 -3.97 -0.58 -2.02
N PHE A 30 -3.70 0.06 -0.89
CA PHE A 30 -2.44 -0.04 -0.16
C PHE A 30 -2.47 -1.12 0.91
N ALA A 31 -3.65 -1.38 1.49
CA ALA A 31 -3.83 -2.28 2.62
C ALA A 31 -4.24 -3.70 2.23
N THR A 32 -4.59 -3.98 0.97
CA THR A 32 -5.13 -5.30 0.59
C THR A 32 -4.40 -5.95 -0.57
N SER A 33 -4.62 -7.27 -0.75
CA SER A 33 -3.99 -8.15 -1.74
C SER A 33 -5.04 -8.83 -2.61
N TYR A 34 -4.66 -9.26 -3.81
CA TYR A 34 -5.48 -10.11 -4.68
C TYR A 34 -5.55 -11.57 -4.23
N VAL A 35 -4.50 -12.05 -3.55
CA VAL A 35 -4.27 -13.48 -3.32
C VAL A 35 -4.42 -13.85 -1.84
N VAL A 36 -3.89 -13.02 -0.94
CA VAL A 36 -3.82 -13.35 0.49
C VAL A 36 -4.85 -12.59 1.32
N SER A 37 -5.28 -13.21 2.41
CA SER A 37 -6.18 -12.58 3.39
C SER A 37 -5.46 -11.45 4.14
N GLN A 38 -6.23 -10.55 4.75
CA GLN A 38 -5.70 -9.38 5.45
C GLN A 38 -4.71 -9.70 6.59
N PRO A 39 -4.97 -10.69 7.47
CA PRO A 39 -4.02 -11.03 8.52
C PRO A 39 -2.72 -11.63 7.97
N VAL A 40 -2.82 -12.45 6.92
CA VAL A 40 -1.64 -13.05 6.26
C VAL A 40 -0.80 -11.98 5.58
N LEU A 41 -1.44 -11.01 4.92
CA LEU A 41 -0.75 -9.87 4.31
C LEU A 41 0.01 -9.03 5.36
N ALA A 42 -0.64 -8.73 6.50
CA ALA A 42 -0.02 -7.98 7.59
C ALA A 42 1.19 -8.75 8.17
N ALA A 43 1.04 -10.05 8.40
CA ALA A 43 2.10 -10.90 8.91
C ALA A 43 3.27 -11.01 7.92
N ALA A 44 3.00 -11.21 6.63
CA ALA A 44 4.03 -11.31 5.59
C ALA A 44 4.85 -10.01 5.48
N ARG A 45 4.18 -8.85 5.43
CA ARG A 45 4.84 -7.54 5.40
C ARG A 45 5.63 -7.26 6.68
N GLY A 46 5.09 -7.62 7.84
CA GLY A 46 5.78 -7.48 9.12
C GLY A 46 7.02 -8.37 9.22
N ALA A 47 6.95 -9.60 8.71
CA ALA A 47 8.09 -10.50 8.64
C ALA A 47 9.17 -9.99 7.68
N ALA A 48 8.79 -9.50 6.49
CA ALA A 48 9.71 -8.88 5.55
C ALA A 48 10.39 -7.64 6.17
N PHE A 49 9.65 -6.80 6.88
CA PHE A 49 10.19 -5.65 7.61
C PHE A 49 11.24 -6.06 8.65
N ALA A 50 10.90 -7.01 9.52
CA ALA A 50 11.80 -7.50 10.57
C ALA A 50 13.08 -8.13 9.98
N TYR A 51 12.92 -8.91 8.91
CA TYR A 51 14.05 -9.47 8.19
C TYR A 51 14.95 -8.38 7.59
N CYS A 52 14.37 -7.35 6.95
CA CYS A 52 15.16 -6.27 6.38
C CYS A 52 15.95 -5.50 7.46
N LEU A 53 15.36 -5.27 8.64
CA LEU A 53 16.06 -4.66 9.77
C LEU A 53 17.23 -5.53 10.24
N ALA A 54 17.05 -6.85 10.32
CA ALA A 54 18.13 -7.76 10.70
C ALA A 54 19.30 -7.70 9.71
N VAL A 55 19.01 -7.73 8.40
CA VAL A 55 20.04 -7.60 7.35
C VAL A 55 20.76 -6.26 7.44
N LEU A 56 20.05 -5.14 7.61
CA LEU A 56 20.68 -3.82 7.76
C LEU A 56 21.59 -3.76 8.98
N ALA A 57 21.13 -4.27 10.13
CA ALA A 57 21.89 -4.27 11.36
C ALA A 57 23.16 -5.13 11.24
N THR A 58 23.05 -6.34 10.70
CA THR A 58 24.20 -7.22 10.49
C THR A 58 25.17 -6.63 9.46
N ASN A 59 24.67 -6.10 8.34
CA ASN A 59 25.51 -5.49 7.32
C ASN A 59 26.26 -4.26 7.87
N LEU A 60 25.61 -3.41 8.66
CA LEU A 60 26.27 -2.31 9.36
C LEU A 60 27.34 -2.82 10.34
N ALA A 61 27.01 -3.82 11.16
CA ALA A 61 27.94 -4.39 12.12
C ALA A 61 29.20 -4.95 11.45
N VAL A 62 29.04 -5.68 10.34
CA VAL A 62 30.16 -6.20 9.52
C VAL A 62 31.01 -5.06 8.94
N ASN A 63 30.38 -4.01 8.39
CA ASN A 63 31.11 -2.86 7.86
C ASN A 63 31.88 -2.10 8.96
N VAL A 64 31.29 -1.94 10.15
CA VAL A 64 31.96 -1.33 11.31
C VAL A 64 33.14 -2.18 11.77
N ALA A 65 32.97 -3.51 11.85
CA ALA A 65 34.04 -4.43 12.24
C ALA A 65 35.22 -4.39 11.26
N HIS A 66 34.97 -4.14 9.98
CA HIS A 66 36.00 -3.95 8.96
C HIS A 66 36.52 -2.50 8.83
N GLY A 67 36.11 -1.58 9.72
CA GLY A 67 36.53 -0.16 9.67
C GLY A 67 35.91 0.66 8.54
N ALA A 68 34.93 0.12 7.82
CA ALA A 68 34.25 0.74 6.68
C ALA A 68 32.88 1.37 7.03
N GLY A 69 32.51 1.39 8.31
CA GLY A 69 31.18 1.84 8.77
C GLY A 69 30.81 3.28 8.38
N TRP A 70 31.79 4.17 8.20
CA TRP A 70 31.55 5.56 7.78
C TRP A 70 31.05 5.68 6.33
N SER A 71 31.41 4.75 5.46
CA SER A 71 31.01 4.73 4.04
C SER A 71 29.72 3.92 3.80
N TRP A 72 29.28 3.16 4.79
CA TRP A 72 28.12 2.28 4.71
C TRP A 72 26.85 2.92 4.11
N PRO A 73 26.41 4.13 4.53
CA PRO A 73 25.19 4.73 3.98
C PRO A 73 25.39 5.33 2.58
N ALA A 74 26.62 5.41 2.08
CA ALA A 74 26.90 5.98 0.77
C ALA A 74 26.63 5.02 -0.39
N TYR A 75 26.53 3.71 -0.14
CA TYR A 75 26.24 2.74 -1.19
C TYR A 75 24.76 2.75 -1.57
N PHE A 76 24.47 2.77 -2.88
CA PHE A 76 23.09 2.74 -3.39
C PHE A 76 22.29 1.54 -2.89
N THR A 77 22.95 0.38 -2.80
CA THR A 77 22.37 -0.85 -2.28
C THR A 77 21.85 -0.66 -0.86
N THR A 78 22.65 -0.02 0.01
CA THR A 78 22.26 0.26 1.40
C THR A 78 21.04 1.16 1.46
N LEU A 79 21.05 2.26 0.71
CA LEU A 79 19.92 3.21 0.68
C LEU A 79 18.64 2.57 0.11
N THR A 80 18.77 1.76 -0.95
CA THR A 80 17.64 1.01 -1.51
C THR A 80 17.08 0.04 -0.48
N PHE A 81 17.95 -0.67 0.25
CA PHE A 81 17.54 -1.64 1.26
C PHE A 81 16.90 -0.96 2.49
N ILE A 82 17.38 0.22 2.90
CA ILE A 82 16.71 1.09 3.87
C ILE A 82 15.32 1.48 3.37
N GLY A 83 15.20 1.89 2.10
CA GLY A 83 13.92 2.20 1.46
C GLY A 83 12.94 1.01 1.48
N ILE A 84 13.44 -0.21 1.27
CA ILE A 84 12.66 -1.45 1.35
C ILE A 84 12.17 -1.71 2.78
N ALA A 85 13.05 -1.57 3.77
CA ALA A 85 12.66 -1.68 5.17
C ALA A 85 11.59 -0.64 5.53
N MET A 86 11.78 0.63 5.16
CA MET A 86 10.79 1.69 5.37
C MET A 86 9.46 1.38 4.67
N TYR A 87 9.50 0.89 3.43
CA TYR A 87 8.31 0.47 2.69
C TYR A 87 7.53 -0.60 3.46
N TYR A 88 8.17 -1.70 3.84
CA TYR A 88 7.49 -2.80 4.53
C TYR A 88 7.00 -2.39 5.91
N GLY A 89 7.72 -1.53 6.63
CA GLY A 89 7.27 -0.95 7.90
C GLY A 89 5.98 -0.14 7.74
N VAL A 90 5.97 0.81 6.79
CA VAL A 90 4.79 1.63 6.48
C VAL A 90 3.63 0.77 5.98
N ALA A 91 3.89 -0.16 5.06
CA ALA A 91 2.88 -1.06 4.50
C ALA A 91 2.25 -1.96 5.58
N THR A 92 3.05 -2.44 6.54
CA THR A 92 2.54 -3.20 7.70
C THR A 92 1.62 -2.33 8.55
N CYS A 93 2.04 -1.10 8.90
CA CYS A 93 1.23 -0.16 9.67
C CYS A 93 -0.12 0.13 9.00
N VAL A 94 -0.12 0.43 7.70
CA VAL A 94 -1.35 0.68 6.92
C VAL A 94 -2.25 -0.55 6.90
N THR A 95 -1.69 -1.74 6.66
CA THR A 95 -2.45 -3.01 6.63
C THR A 95 -3.10 -3.33 7.97
N VAL A 96 -2.34 -3.21 9.08
CA VAL A 96 -2.86 -3.46 10.43
C VAL A 96 -3.94 -2.46 10.80
N ARG A 97 -3.74 -1.18 10.49
CA ARG A 97 -4.75 -0.14 10.77
C ARG A 97 -6.04 -0.41 10.01
N TYR A 98 -5.95 -0.74 8.72
CA TYR A 98 -7.10 -1.10 7.90
C TYR A 98 -7.85 -2.32 8.46
N MET A 99 -7.10 -3.36 8.83
CA MET A 99 -7.65 -4.58 9.44
C MET A 99 -8.41 -4.27 10.74
N ARG A 100 -7.84 -3.48 11.64
CA ARG A 100 -8.49 -3.07 12.90
C ARG A 100 -9.76 -2.28 12.64
N ALA A 101 -9.73 -1.32 11.70
CA ALA A 101 -10.90 -0.53 11.33
C ALA A 101 -12.02 -1.39 10.72
N ARG A 102 -11.66 -2.42 9.93
CA ARG A 102 -12.62 -3.36 9.36
C ARG A 102 -13.25 -4.26 10.43
N TRP A 103 -12.46 -4.75 11.39
CA TRP A 103 -12.98 -5.55 12.50
C TRP A 103 -13.89 -4.75 13.42
N ALA A 104 -13.52 -3.51 13.76
CA ALA A 104 -14.38 -2.63 14.55
C ALA A 104 -15.75 -2.40 13.87
N ARG A 105 -15.75 -2.17 12.56
CA ARG A 105 -16.99 -2.04 11.75
C ARG A 105 -17.80 -3.34 11.70
N ALA A 106 -17.14 -4.50 11.64
CA ALA A 106 -17.82 -5.79 11.66
C ALA A 106 -18.51 -6.04 13.02
N ALA A 107 -17.81 -5.75 14.12
CA ALA A 107 -18.38 -5.87 15.47
C ALA A 107 -19.56 -4.91 15.68
N GLY A 108 -19.44 -3.66 15.21
CA GLY A 108 -20.54 -2.69 15.28
C GLY A 108 -21.79 -3.12 14.50
N ARG A 109 -21.62 -3.71 13.30
CA ARG A 109 -22.75 -4.26 12.53
C ARG A 109 -23.41 -5.45 13.21
N GLN A 110 -22.63 -6.35 13.80
CA GLN A 110 -23.20 -7.47 14.57
C GLN A 110 -24.02 -6.96 15.76
N GLN A 111 -23.53 -5.93 16.46
CA GLN A 111 -24.25 -5.34 17.58
C GLN A 111 -25.53 -4.60 17.12
N ALA A 112 -25.47 -3.85 16.01
CA ALA A 112 -26.64 -3.18 15.43
C ALA A 112 -27.70 -4.20 15.01
N HIS A 113 -27.31 -5.26 14.30
CA HIS A 113 -28.22 -6.33 13.90
C HIS A 113 -28.84 -7.04 15.11
N ALA A 114 -28.07 -7.33 16.15
CA ALA A 114 -28.58 -7.90 17.40
C ALA A 114 -29.58 -6.95 18.10
N SER A 115 -29.36 -5.63 18.05
CA SER A 115 -30.28 -4.65 18.63
C SER A 115 -31.59 -4.51 17.86
N ILE A 116 -31.60 -4.73 16.54
CA ILE A 116 -32.81 -4.73 15.71
C ILE A 116 -33.65 -5.99 15.94
N LEU A 117 -33.01 -7.15 16.13
CA LEU A 117 -33.72 -8.41 16.34
C LEU A 117 -34.25 -8.60 17.77
N ARG A 118 -33.67 -7.92 18.77
CA ARG A 118 -34.07 -8.07 20.17
C ARG A 118 -35.52 -7.63 20.47
N PRO A 119 -36.03 -6.50 19.95
CA PRO A 119 -37.43 -6.11 20.09
C PRO A 119 -38.40 -7.08 19.41
N VAL A 120 -38.03 -7.63 18.24
CA VAL A 120 -38.87 -8.61 17.51
C VAL A 120 -39.03 -9.88 18.33
N ALA A 121 -37.93 -10.45 18.84
CA ALA A 121 -37.98 -11.62 19.71
C ALA A 121 -38.76 -11.34 21.01
N GLN A 122 -38.64 -10.13 21.59
CA GLN A 122 -39.42 -9.74 22.76
C GLN A 122 -40.92 -9.61 22.44
N SER A 123 -41.27 -9.12 21.25
CA SER A 123 -42.66 -9.02 20.80
C SER A 123 -43.28 -10.39 20.53
N GLU A 124 -42.53 -11.34 19.96
CA GLU A 124 -43.01 -12.72 19.78
C GLU A 124 -43.28 -13.42 21.12
N VAL A 125 -42.40 -13.24 22.11
CA VAL A 125 -42.61 -13.78 23.46
C VAL A 125 -43.82 -13.12 24.12
N LEU A 126 -43.97 -11.79 24.02
CA LEU A 126 -45.15 -11.08 24.53
C LEU A 126 -46.46 -11.54 23.86
N VAL A 127 -46.45 -11.80 22.55
CA VAL A 127 -47.61 -12.34 21.82
C VAL A 127 -47.89 -13.78 22.23
N ALA A 128 -46.87 -14.61 22.43
CA ALA A 128 -47.02 -15.98 22.89
C ALA A 128 -47.55 -16.06 24.34
N ASP A 129 -47.08 -15.19 25.23
CA ASP A 129 -47.55 -15.07 26.61
C ASP A 129 -48.98 -14.51 26.66
N ALA A 130 -49.30 -13.52 25.83
CA ALA A 130 -50.67 -13.02 25.69
C ALA A 130 -51.61 -14.10 25.15
N ALA A 131 -51.22 -14.83 24.10
CA ALA A 131 -52.02 -15.90 23.52
C ALA A 131 -52.27 -17.04 24.52
N SER A 132 -51.28 -17.42 25.34
CA SER A 132 -51.45 -18.43 26.38
C SER A 132 -52.31 -17.95 27.55
N ALA A 133 -52.21 -16.68 27.97
CA ALA A 133 -53.14 -16.08 28.94
C ALA A 133 -54.59 -16.01 28.41
N THR A 134 -54.77 -15.70 27.12
CA THR A 134 -56.10 -15.67 26.50
C THR A 134 -56.69 -17.08 26.33
N ALA A 135 -55.85 -18.10 26.12
CA ALA A 135 -56.27 -19.50 26.02
C ALA A 135 -56.80 -20.06 27.35
N GLU A 136 -56.25 -19.66 28.50
CA GLU A 136 -56.84 -19.98 29.81
C GLU A 136 -58.19 -19.30 30.03
N GLN A 137 -58.41 -18.11 29.45
CA GLN A 137 -59.64 -17.35 29.62
C GLN A 137 -60.77 -17.77 28.66
N HIS A 138 -60.45 -18.40 27.52
CA HIS A 138 -61.42 -18.80 26.48
C HIS A 138 -62.03 -20.21 26.62
N HIS A 139 -61.83 -20.91 27.73
CA HIS A 139 -62.48 -22.21 27.96
C HIS A 139 -64.03 -22.14 28.06
N HIS A 140 -64.64 -20.96 27.87
CA HIS A 140 -66.08 -20.78 27.99
C HIS A 140 -66.88 -20.22 26.79
N LEU A 141 -66.30 -19.77 25.66
CA LEU A 141 -67.14 -19.34 24.52
C LEU A 141 -66.45 -19.35 23.13
N SER A 142 -67.19 -19.98 22.20
CA SER A 142 -67.28 -19.78 20.74
C SER A 142 -66.13 -20.21 19.81
N THR A 143 -66.52 -20.85 18.70
CA THR A 143 -65.71 -21.58 17.71
C THR A 143 -65.38 -20.77 16.44
N ASP A 144 -65.10 -19.47 16.55
CA ASP A 144 -64.75 -18.65 15.37
C ASP A 144 -63.23 -18.48 15.23
N LYS A 145 -62.70 -18.92 14.08
CA LYS A 145 -61.29 -18.81 13.71
C LYS A 145 -60.88 -17.33 13.62
N PRO A 146 -59.82 -16.89 14.32
CA PRO A 146 -59.31 -15.54 14.14
C PRO A 146 -58.72 -15.41 12.73
N ARG A 147 -59.33 -14.57 11.90
CA ARG A 147 -58.71 -14.06 10.67
C ARG A 147 -57.62 -13.07 11.10
N LEU A 148 -56.37 -13.39 10.79
CA LEU A 148 -55.29 -12.40 10.78
C LEU A 148 -55.75 -11.26 9.85
N SER A 149 -55.93 -10.05 10.39
CA SER A 149 -56.30 -8.88 9.59
C SER A 149 -55.18 -8.56 8.62
N GLU A 150 -55.54 -8.20 7.39
CA GLU A 150 -54.60 -7.82 6.32
C GLU A 150 -53.62 -6.73 6.77
N ASP A 151 -54.05 -5.84 7.67
CA ASP A 151 -53.23 -4.80 8.31
C ASP A 151 -51.95 -5.33 8.97
N ASN A 152 -51.95 -6.53 9.56
CA ASN A 152 -50.76 -7.07 10.22
C ASN A 152 -49.71 -7.59 9.24
N ILE A 153 -50.11 -7.97 8.03
CA ILE A 153 -49.20 -8.43 6.96
C ILE A 153 -48.50 -7.23 6.34
N GLU A 154 -49.22 -6.13 6.12
CA GLU A 154 -48.68 -4.89 5.56
C GLU A 154 -47.58 -4.29 6.46
N ILE A 155 -47.81 -4.28 7.77
CA ILE A 155 -46.82 -3.78 8.75
C ILE A 155 -45.54 -4.65 8.75
N ALA A 156 -45.67 -5.96 8.58
CA ALA A 156 -44.52 -6.87 8.53
C ALA A 156 -43.71 -6.71 7.23
N GLU A 157 -44.37 -6.52 6.08
CA GLU A 157 -43.70 -6.24 4.81
C GLU A 157 -43.00 -4.87 4.83
N GLU A 158 -43.64 -3.84 5.38
CA GLU A 158 -43.06 -2.50 5.50
C GLU A 158 -41.83 -2.51 6.41
N GLN A 159 -41.87 -3.25 7.52
CA GLN A 159 -40.71 -3.44 8.40
C GLN A 159 -39.59 -4.25 7.72
N ALA A 160 -39.91 -5.30 6.95
CA ALA A 160 -38.92 -6.07 6.20
C ALA A 160 -38.25 -5.22 5.11
N LEU A 161 -39.02 -4.38 4.41
CA LEU A 161 -38.51 -3.40 3.44
C LEU A 161 -37.67 -2.32 4.13
N ALA A 162 -38.04 -1.85 5.31
CA ALA A 162 -37.25 -0.89 6.07
C ALA A 162 -35.92 -1.48 6.56
N VAL A 163 -35.89 -2.75 6.97
CA VAL A 163 -34.65 -3.47 7.34
C VAL A 163 -33.76 -3.70 6.11
N ALA A 164 -34.35 -4.13 4.99
CA ALA A 164 -33.62 -4.26 3.72
C ALA A 164 -33.09 -2.91 3.22
N ALA A 165 -33.88 -1.84 3.36
CA ALA A 165 -33.47 -0.48 3.02
C ALA A 165 -32.41 0.06 3.98
N ALA A 166 -32.39 -0.35 5.26
CA ALA A 166 -31.34 0.01 6.22
C ALA A 166 -30.01 -0.73 5.95
N ASP A 167 -30.06 -1.92 5.35
CA ASP A 167 -28.88 -2.66 4.91
C ASP A 167 -28.31 -2.11 3.58
N VAL A 168 -29.17 -1.44 2.79
CA VAL A 168 -28.82 -0.69 1.57
C VAL A 168 -28.53 0.79 1.86
N ALA A 169 -28.93 1.30 3.03
CA ALA A 169 -28.79 2.70 3.41
C ALA A 169 -27.34 3.12 3.28
N GLU A 170 -27.17 4.11 2.40
CA GLU A 170 -25.94 4.65 1.86
C GLU A 170 -24.73 4.49 2.78
N PRO A 171 -23.58 4.01 2.27
CA PRO A 171 -22.35 4.05 3.03
C PRO A 171 -22.10 5.50 3.40
N ALA A 172 -22.29 5.81 4.70
CA ALA A 172 -22.14 7.11 5.31
C ALA A 172 -21.11 7.94 4.55
N ALA A 173 -21.58 9.04 3.93
CA ALA A 173 -20.81 9.93 3.04
C ALA A 173 -19.32 9.84 3.36
N ALA A 174 -18.56 9.18 2.48
CA ALA A 174 -17.22 8.68 2.78
C ALA A 174 -16.38 9.79 3.43
N VAL A 175 -16.23 9.69 4.76
CA VAL A 175 -15.50 10.71 5.53
C VAL A 175 -14.10 10.77 4.93
N ALA A 176 -13.74 11.96 4.45
CA ALA A 176 -12.45 12.16 3.80
C ALA A 176 -11.33 11.66 4.73
N PRO A 177 -10.35 10.89 4.22
CA PRO A 177 -9.27 10.38 5.04
C PRO A 177 -8.53 11.53 5.73
N SER A 178 -8.11 11.33 6.98
CA SER A 178 -7.32 12.34 7.68
C SER A 178 -6.03 12.66 6.92
N VAL A 179 -5.55 13.91 7.02
CA VAL A 179 -4.32 14.35 6.34
C VAL A 179 -3.13 13.42 6.65
N GLY A 180 -3.01 13.00 7.92
CA GLY A 180 -1.95 12.07 8.34
C GLY A 180 -2.02 10.72 7.61
N LEU A 181 -3.23 10.19 7.39
CA LEU A 181 -3.40 8.98 6.59
C LEU A 181 -3.01 9.21 5.13
N GLN A 182 -3.43 10.32 4.54
CA GLN A 182 -3.11 10.62 3.13
C GLN A 182 -1.59 10.73 2.91
N VAL A 183 -0.89 11.40 3.84
CA VAL A 183 0.59 11.46 3.84
C VAL A 183 1.20 10.07 3.97
N LEU A 184 0.67 9.22 4.86
CA LEU A 184 1.15 7.85 5.04
C LEU A 184 0.98 7.00 3.77
N LEU A 185 -0.18 7.09 3.12
CA LEU A 185 -0.45 6.38 1.85
C LEU A 185 0.42 6.90 0.70
N ALA A 186 0.59 8.22 0.59
CA ALA A 186 1.47 8.81 -0.42
C ALA A 186 2.94 8.42 -0.21
N THR A 187 3.38 8.38 1.06
CA THR A 187 4.72 7.89 1.43
C THR A 187 4.89 6.42 1.05
N GLN A 188 3.90 5.57 1.39
CA GLN A 188 3.92 4.17 1.00
C GLN A 188 4.01 4.00 -0.52
N TRP A 189 3.30 4.84 -1.28
CA TRP A 189 3.30 4.81 -2.74
C TRP A 189 4.67 5.14 -3.32
N LEU A 190 5.26 6.26 -2.90
CA LEU A 190 6.58 6.66 -3.40
C LEU A 190 7.65 5.65 -3.00
N LEU A 191 7.60 5.12 -1.78
CA LEU A 191 8.49 4.05 -1.34
C LEU A 191 8.32 2.79 -2.19
N TYR A 192 7.08 2.38 -2.46
CA TYR A 192 6.77 1.21 -3.31
C TYR A 192 7.36 1.35 -4.72
N GLU A 193 7.11 2.48 -5.38
CA GLU A 193 7.55 2.69 -6.75
C GLU A 193 9.07 2.84 -6.85
N SER A 194 9.70 3.50 -5.86
CA SER A 194 11.16 3.59 -5.78
C SER A 194 11.78 2.21 -5.56
N PHE A 195 11.26 1.45 -4.61
CA PHE A 195 11.67 0.07 -4.33
C PHE A 195 11.59 -0.82 -5.59
N THR A 196 10.41 -0.87 -6.20
CA THR A 196 10.17 -1.75 -7.37
C THR A 196 11.00 -1.33 -8.58
N CYS A 197 11.35 -0.05 -8.71
CA CYS A 197 12.25 0.43 -9.75
C CYS A 197 13.73 0.17 -9.45
N PHE A 198 14.19 0.33 -8.20
CA PHE A 198 15.61 0.25 -7.86
C PHE A 198 16.08 -1.16 -7.52
N ALA A 199 15.22 -2.03 -7.02
CA ALA A 199 15.56 -3.43 -6.74
C ALA A 199 16.20 -4.18 -7.92
N PRO A 200 15.60 -4.20 -9.14
CA PRO A 200 16.23 -4.85 -10.30
C PRO A 200 17.53 -4.18 -10.73
N LEU A 201 17.63 -2.85 -10.63
CA LEU A 201 18.86 -2.11 -10.93
C LEU A 201 20.00 -2.54 -10.00
N VAL A 202 19.75 -2.57 -8.69
CA VAL A 202 20.74 -2.99 -7.68
C VAL A 202 21.20 -4.41 -7.93
N SER A 203 20.28 -5.34 -8.16
CA SER A 203 20.61 -6.74 -8.44
C SER A 203 21.43 -6.87 -9.72
N LEU A 204 21.01 -6.23 -10.81
CA LEU A 204 21.70 -6.31 -12.09
C LEU A 204 23.11 -5.72 -12.00
N VAL A 205 23.27 -4.51 -11.45
CA VAL A 205 24.57 -3.85 -11.34
C VAL A 205 25.51 -4.65 -10.44
N TYR A 206 25.02 -5.16 -9.31
CA TYR A 206 25.87 -5.96 -8.42
C TYR A 206 26.33 -7.25 -9.10
N TRP A 207 25.41 -8.09 -9.57
CA TRP A 207 25.76 -9.41 -10.07
C TRP A 207 26.48 -9.37 -11.41
N ALA A 208 26.17 -8.42 -12.29
CA ALA A 208 26.79 -8.32 -13.60
C ALA A 208 28.13 -7.55 -13.58
N LEU A 209 28.29 -6.54 -12.72
CA LEU A 209 29.44 -5.62 -12.77
C LEU A 209 30.33 -5.68 -11.53
N LEU A 210 29.76 -5.70 -10.33
CA LEU A 210 30.55 -5.57 -9.08
C LEU A 210 31.02 -6.91 -8.51
N PHE A 211 30.18 -7.94 -8.58
CA PHE A 211 30.49 -9.26 -8.04
C PHE A 211 31.78 -9.86 -8.63
N PRO A 212 32.02 -9.82 -9.95
CA PRO A 212 33.27 -10.34 -10.53
C PRO A 212 34.54 -9.62 -10.04
N THR A 213 34.42 -8.39 -9.53
CA THR A 213 35.56 -7.59 -9.06
C THR A 213 35.83 -7.73 -7.56
N GLN A 214 35.08 -8.58 -6.84
CA GLN A 214 35.21 -8.75 -5.39
C GLN A 214 35.63 -10.18 -5.02
N PRO A 215 36.94 -10.51 -5.10
CA PRO A 215 37.45 -11.79 -4.64
C PRO A 215 37.08 -12.00 -3.17
N GLY A 216 36.44 -13.12 -2.85
CA GLY A 216 36.03 -13.44 -1.47
C GLY A 216 34.72 -12.83 -1.01
N ALA A 217 33.91 -12.22 -1.89
CA ALA A 217 32.57 -11.72 -1.55
C ALA A 217 31.65 -12.79 -0.93
N LEU A 218 31.95 -14.08 -1.14
CA LEU A 218 31.24 -15.24 -0.59
C LEU A 218 32.14 -16.11 0.31
N ALA A 219 33.22 -15.55 0.87
CA ALA A 219 34.24 -16.31 1.59
C ALA A 219 33.74 -16.86 2.93
N SER A 220 32.90 -16.11 3.65
CA SER A 220 32.27 -16.56 4.88
C SER A 220 30.76 -16.75 4.71
N ALA A 221 30.14 -17.51 5.63
CA ALA A 221 28.69 -17.65 5.67
C ALA A 221 27.96 -16.31 5.86
N VAL A 222 28.57 -15.38 6.61
CA VAL A 222 28.03 -14.04 6.85
C VAL A 222 28.15 -13.17 5.58
N ASP A 223 29.26 -13.26 4.86
CA ASP A 223 29.44 -12.51 3.60
C ASP A 223 28.49 -13.04 2.52
N LEU A 224 28.37 -14.38 2.40
CA LEU A 224 27.41 -15.01 1.51
C LEU A 224 25.97 -14.60 1.84
N TRP A 225 25.57 -14.68 3.11
CA TRP A 225 24.23 -14.32 3.53
C TRP A 225 23.95 -12.82 3.32
N THR A 226 24.85 -11.92 3.75
CA THR A 226 24.66 -10.48 3.56
C THR A 226 24.68 -10.09 2.09
N GLY A 227 25.56 -10.67 1.28
CA GLY A 227 25.64 -10.45 -0.16
C GLY A 227 24.36 -10.88 -0.89
N ILE A 228 23.86 -12.09 -0.63
CA ILE A 228 22.59 -12.56 -1.19
C ILE A 228 21.43 -11.68 -0.71
N SER A 229 21.37 -11.36 0.58
CA SER A 229 20.28 -10.57 1.16
C SER A 229 20.22 -9.17 0.53
N MET A 230 21.36 -8.46 0.53
CA MET A 230 21.45 -7.08 0.05
C MET A 230 21.35 -6.95 -1.46
N HIS A 231 21.68 -7.98 -2.24
CA HIS A 231 21.77 -7.87 -3.71
C HIS A 231 20.80 -8.75 -4.48
N ALA A 232 20.47 -9.95 -4.02
CA ALA A 232 19.50 -10.83 -4.70
C ALA A 232 18.09 -10.71 -4.10
N LEU A 233 17.98 -10.68 -2.78
CA LEU A 233 16.67 -10.72 -2.13
C LEU A 233 15.84 -9.45 -2.36
N ASN A 234 16.46 -8.32 -2.70
CA ASN A 234 15.73 -7.14 -3.18
C ASN A 234 14.77 -7.47 -4.32
N CYS A 235 15.23 -8.18 -5.35
CA CYS A 235 14.40 -8.61 -6.46
C CYS A 235 13.35 -9.63 -6.04
N VAL A 236 13.67 -10.53 -5.12
CA VAL A 236 12.71 -11.53 -4.63
C VAL A 236 11.58 -10.87 -3.86
N LEU A 237 11.89 -9.97 -2.93
CA LEU A 237 10.89 -9.20 -2.18
C LEU A 237 10.07 -8.33 -3.14
N MET A 238 10.71 -7.72 -4.13
CA MET A 238 10.03 -6.91 -5.17
C MET A 238 9.05 -7.77 -5.96
N ALA A 239 9.48 -8.93 -6.44
CA ALA A 239 8.63 -9.84 -7.20
C ALA A 239 7.46 -10.35 -6.36
N LEU A 240 7.71 -10.72 -5.10
CA LEU A 240 6.67 -11.13 -4.15
C LEU A 240 5.66 -10.01 -3.91
N GLU A 241 6.13 -8.78 -3.67
CA GLU A 241 5.26 -7.64 -3.43
C GLU A 241 4.41 -7.32 -4.65
N VAL A 242 5.02 -7.23 -5.83
CA VAL A 242 4.33 -6.91 -7.07
C VAL A 242 3.34 -7.99 -7.43
N ALA A 243 3.73 -9.27 -7.41
CA ALA A 243 2.90 -10.37 -7.90
C ALA A 243 1.80 -10.81 -6.93
N VAL A 244 2.06 -10.74 -5.62
CA VAL A 244 1.19 -11.37 -4.60
C VAL A 244 0.61 -10.34 -3.62
N LEU A 245 1.43 -9.46 -3.04
CA LEU A 245 1.03 -8.72 -1.84
C LEU A 245 0.37 -7.36 -2.13
N ALA A 246 0.85 -6.61 -3.11
CA ALA A 246 0.40 -5.24 -3.36
C ALA A 246 -0.68 -5.14 -4.46
N ARG A 247 -1.61 -4.20 -4.26
CA ARG A 247 -2.52 -3.69 -5.30
C ARG A 247 -2.27 -2.21 -5.62
N ILE A 248 -1.07 -1.73 -5.29
CA ILE A 248 -0.69 -0.33 -5.49
C ILE A 248 -0.57 -0.10 -7.02
N PRO A 249 -1.24 0.94 -7.57
CA PRO A 249 -1.13 1.28 -8.97
C PRO A 249 0.21 1.95 -9.27
N TYR A 250 0.74 1.72 -10.48
CA TYR A 250 2.00 2.31 -10.94
C TYR A 250 1.72 3.47 -11.91
N ARG A 251 2.30 4.66 -11.71
CA ARG A 251 1.90 5.87 -12.46
C ARG A 251 3.03 6.64 -13.12
N TRP A 252 2.92 6.89 -14.42
CA TRP A 252 3.85 7.75 -15.18
C TRP A 252 4.17 9.10 -14.50
N THR A 253 3.21 9.68 -13.80
CA THR A 253 3.40 10.97 -13.10
C THR A 253 4.45 10.94 -12.00
N HIS A 254 4.84 9.76 -11.51
CA HIS A 254 5.81 9.63 -10.41
C HIS A 254 7.22 9.33 -10.89
N LEU A 255 7.42 9.05 -12.19
CA LEU A 255 8.76 8.88 -12.76
C LEU A 255 9.69 10.06 -12.43
N PRO A 256 9.29 11.34 -12.53
CA PRO A 256 10.16 12.45 -12.15
C PRO A 256 10.62 12.42 -10.69
N ALA A 257 9.77 11.93 -9.76
CA ALA A 257 10.14 11.82 -8.35
C ALA A 257 11.18 10.71 -8.13
N VAL A 258 11.03 9.56 -8.80
CA VAL A 258 12.00 8.45 -8.71
C VAL A 258 13.32 8.81 -9.41
N THR A 259 13.27 9.49 -10.56
CA THR A 259 14.46 10.05 -11.20
C THR A 259 15.15 11.08 -10.29
N LEU A 260 14.39 11.92 -9.57
CA LEU A 260 14.95 12.85 -8.60
C LEU A 260 15.68 12.11 -7.47
N PHE A 261 15.13 11.02 -6.92
CA PHE A 261 15.82 10.22 -5.91
C PHE A 261 17.13 9.63 -6.43
N MET A 262 17.16 9.17 -7.68
CA MET A 262 18.41 8.73 -8.33
C MET A 262 19.40 9.89 -8.47
N GLY A 263 18.95 11.06 -8.92
CA GLY A 263 19.80 12.25 -9.01
C GLY A 263 20.38 12.69 -7.67
N LEU A 264 19.58 12.65 -6.60
CA LEU A 264 20.03 12.92 -5.24
C LEU A 264 21.09 11.91 -4.78
N TYR A 265 20.92 10.63 -5.14
CA TYR A 265 21.93 9.61 -4.87
C TYR A 265 23.25 9.88 -5.62
N LEU A 266 23.19 10.21 -6.92
CA LEU A 266 24.40 10.57 -7.67
C LEU A 266 25.10 11.79 -7.05
N GLY A 267 24.32 12.77 -6.59
CA GLY A 267 24.83 13.90 -5.82
C GLY A 267 25.53 13.47 -4.52
N LEU A 268 24.94 12.55 -3.77
CA LEU A 268 25.55 11.98 -2.56
C LEU A 268 26.86 11.24 -2.87
N ALA A 269 26.91 10.46 -3.96
CA ALA A 269 28.12 9.74 -4.35
C ALA A 269 29.29 10.69 -4.62
N TYR A 270 29.03 11.84 -5.25
CA TYR A 270 30.04 12.89 -5.45
C TYR A 270 30.32 13.73 -4.20
N PHE A 271 29.34 13.90 -3.32
CA PHE A 271 29.56 14.51 -2.01
C PHE A 271 30.61 13.72 -1.20
N MET A 272 30.58 12.39 -1.26
CA MET A 272 31.58 11.54 -0.60
C MET A 272 33.00 11.79 -1.12
N VAL A 273 33.15 12.05 -2.42
CA VAL A 273 34.44 12.43 -3.01
C VAL A 273 34.92 13.76 -2.44
N GLY A 274 34.02 14.75 -2.37
CA GLY A 274 34.37 16.09 -1.85
C GLY A 274 34.77 16.10 -0.38
N VAL A 275 34.22 15.20 0.44
CA VAL A 275 34.49 15.16 1.89
C VAL A 275 35.58 14.16 2.27
N TYR A 276 35.61 13.00 1.62
CA TYR A 276 36.44 11.86 2.04
C TYR A 276 37.43 11.38 0.96
N ASP A 277 37.50 12.04 -0.19
CA ASP A 277 38.25 11.59 -1.37
C ASP A 277 37.94 10.11 -1.74
N PHE A 278 36.68 9.73 -1.57
CA PHE A 278 36.21 8.36 -1.72
C PHE A 278 35.14 8.26 -2.81
N TYR A 279 35.43 7.49 -3.84
CA TYR A 279 34.46 7.11 -4.86
C TYR A 279 33.74 5.84 -4.42
N VAL A 280 32.42 5.96 -4.18
CA VAL A 280 31.54 4.81 -3.85
C VAL A 280 31.66 3.70 -4.90
N TYR A 281 31.81 4.10 -6.17
CA TYR A 281 32.05 3.19 -7.27
C TYR A 281 33.23 3.67 -8.12
N PRO A 282 34.22 2.80 -8.40
CA PRO A 282 35.40 3.18 -9.18
C PRO A 282 35.07 3.72 -10.59
N PHE A 283 33.95 3.28 -11.17
CA PHE A 283 33.50 3.77 -12.49
C PHE A 283 33.00 5.22 -12.49
N PHE A 284 32.86 5.85 -11.33
CA PHE A 284 32.59 7.29 -11.21
C PHE A 284 33.85 8.14 -11.03
N ASP A 285 35.04 7.55 -11.05
CA ASP A 285 36.29 8.28 -10.87
C ASP A 285 36.79 8.88 -12.21
N PRO A 286 36.79 10.23 -12.36
CA PRO A 286 37.22 10.91 -13.59
C PRO A 286 38.70 10.72 -13.89
N ARG A 287 39.50 10.24 -12.93
CA ARG A 287 40.91 9.89 -13.15
C ARG A 287 41.05 8.75 -14.14
N TYR A 288 40.07 7.82 -14.18
CA TYR A 288 40.07 6.68 -15.10
C TYR A 288 39.19 6.91 -16.34
N PHE A 289 38.04 7.58 -16.18
CA PHE A 289 37.03 7.69 -17.24
C PHE A 289 36.86 9.10 -17.82
N GLY A 290 37.50 10.13 -17.24
CA GLY A 290 37.41 11.51 -17.73
C GLY A 290 35.96 12.00 -17.92
N GLY A 291 35.68 12.57 -19.09
CA GLY A 291 34.35 13.07 -19.44
C GLY A 291 33.27 11.99 -19.66
N TYR A 292 33.65 10.71 -19.82
CA TYR A 292 32.69 9.63 -20.05
C TYR A 292 31.73 9.41 -18.87
N ILE A 293 32.06 9.91 -17.68
CA ILE A 293 31.17 9.77 -16.52
C ILE A 293 29.84 10.48 -16.72
N ALA A 294 29.81 11.61 -17.42
CA ALA A 294 28.55 12.28 -17.75
C ALA A 294 27.62 11.35 -18.55
N VAL A 295 28.20 10.57 -19.49
CA VAL A 295 27.48 9.57 -20.27
C VAL A 295 27.04 8.40 -19.37
N MET A 296 27.86 7.94 -18.43
CA MET A 296 27.48 6.90 -17.48
C MET A 296 26.32 7.32 -16.58
N CYS A 297 26.31 8.56 -16.10
CA CYS A 297 25.20 9.10 -15.30
C CYS A 297 23.88 9.19 -16.10
N LEU A 298 23.96 9.58 -17.37
CA LEU A 298 22.81 9.54 -18.28
C LEU A 298 22.33 8.10 -18.49
N PHE A 299 23.26 7.17 -18.73
CA PHE A 299 22.93 5.76 -18.92
C PHE A 299 22.25 5.14 -17.68
N VAL A 300 22.69 5.45 -16.47
CA VAL A 300 22.00 5.03 -15.23
C VAL A 300 20.57 5.60 -15.17
N THR A 301 20.40 6.85 -15.59
CA THR A 301 19.07 7.49 -15.66
C THR A 301 18.18 6.81 -16.69
N ASP A 302 18.73 6.43 -17.85
CA ASP A 302 18.01 5.69 -18.89
C ASP A 302 17.60 4.30 -18.42
N ILE A 303 18.44 3.59 -17.67
CA ILE A 303 18.08 2.29 -17.08
C ILE A 303 16.92 2.45 -16.09
N VAL A 304 16.92 3.51 -15.27
CA VAL A 304 15.78 3.82 -14.37
C VAL A 304 14.50 4.03 -15.17
N ALA A 305 14.55 4.80 -16.26
CA ALA A 305 13.39 5.04 -17.12
C ALA A 305 12.90 3.75 -17.80
N ILE A 306 13.80 2.92 -18.32
CA ILE A 306 13.46 1.62 -18.92
C ILE A 306 12.81 0.70 -17.89
N THR A 307 13.43 0.58 -16.71
CA THR A 307 12.91 -0.23 -15.60
C THR A 307 11.52 0.25 -15.18
N TRP A 308 11.30 1.56 -15.15
CA TRP A 308 9.99 2.15 -14.88
C TRP A 308 8.93 1.69 -15.88
N VAL A 309 9.23 1.75 -17.19
CA VAL A 309 8.32 1.30 -18.25
C VAL A 309 8.00 -0.19 -18.08
N LEU A 310 9.00 -1.01 -17.81
CA LEU A 310 8.82 -2.45 -17.58
C LEU A 310 7.94 -2.70 -16.37
N MET A 311 8.19 -2.02 -15.24
CA MET A 311 7.36 -2.15 -14.05
C MET A 311 5.92 -1.72 -14.33
N LEU A 312 5.70 -0.63 -15.06
CA LEU A 312 4.36 -0.24 -15.48
C LEU A 312 3.65 -1.33 -16.29
N MET A 313 4.36 -1.97 -17.23
CA MET A 313 3.81 -3.09 -18.02
C MET A 313 3.47 -4.28 -17.13
N VAL A 314 4.35 -4.66 -16.20
CA VAL A 314 4.12 -5.76 -15.24
C VAL A 314 2.89 -5.48 -14.39
N HIS A 315 2.71 -4.25 -13.90
CA HIS A 315 1.54 -3.88 -13.09
C HIS A 315 0.24 -3.93 -13.90
N ARG A 316 0.26 -3.47 -15.16
CA ARG A 316 -0.90 -3.56 -16.06
C ARG A 316 -1.27 -5.01 -16.35
N LEU A 317 -0.27 -5.86 -16.59
CA LEU A 317 -0.48 -7.29 -16.81
C LEU A 317 -1.09 -7.95 -15.58
N ARG A 318 -0.47 -7.74 -14.40
CA ARG A 318 -0.97 -8.24 -13.12
C ARG A 318 -2.42 -7.82 -12.90
N ASP A 319 -2.71 -6.53 -12.99
CA ASP A 319 -4.06 -6.00 -12.77
C ASP A 319 -5.08 -6.59 -13.77
N GLY A 320 -4.66 -6.88 -15.00
CA GLY A 320 -5.47 -7.54 -16.02
C GLY A 320 -5.82 -9.00 -15.71
N MET A 321 -4.96 -9.72 -14.96
CA MET A 321 -5.20 -11.11 -14.57
C MET A 321 -6.32 -11.25 -13.51
N TYR A 322 -6.75 -10.16 -12.88
CA TYR A 322 -7.72 -10.16 -11.79
C TYR A 322 -9.02 -9.40 -12.14
N PRO A 323 -9.81 -9.86 -13.13
CA PRO A 323 -10.92 -9.10 -13.73
C PRO A 323 -12.07 -8.80 -12.76
N ARG A 324 -12.30 -9.65 -11.74
CA ARG A 324 -13.29 -9.37 -10.68
C ARG A 324 -13.07 -8.00 -10.02
N TRP A 325 -11.82 -7.58 -9.91
CA TRP A 325 -11.47 -6.30 -9.29
C TRP A 325 -11.50 -5.14 -10.28
N ALA A 326 -11.33 -5.40 -11.59
CA ALA A 326 -11.56 -4.40 -12.62
C ALA A 326 -13.03 -3.98 -12.65
N ALA A 327 -13.96 -4.94 -12.54
CA ALA A 327 -15.39 -4.67 -12.45
C ALA A 327 -15.76 -3.83 -11.22
N LEU A 328 -15.23 -4.17 -10.04
CA LEU A 328 -15.42 -3.36 -8.82
C LEU A 328 -14.89 -1.93 -8.96
N ARG A 329 -13.76 -1.74 -9.66
CA ARG A 329 -13.21 -0.42 -9.97
C ARG A 329 -14.18 0.41 -10.82
N GLN A 330 -14.77 -0.20 -11.85
CA GLN A 330 -15.73 0.47 -12.73
C GLN A 330 -17.02 0.83 -11.99
N GLN A 331 -17.57 -0.09 -11.19
CA GLN A 331 -18.75 0.18 -10.37
C GLN A 331 -18.52 1.34 -9.39
N GLN A 332 -17.36 1.37 -8.73
CA GLN A 332 -17.01 2.46 -7.83
C GLN A 332 -16.81 3.80 -8.55
N GLN A 333 -16.23 3.80 -9.76
CA GLN A 333 -16.12 5.01 -10.58
C GLN A 333 -17.47 5.54 -11.02
N GLN A 334 -18.42 4.66 -11.33
CA GLN A 334 -19.80 5.04 -11.66
C GLN A 334 -20.56 5.61 -10.45
N GLN A 335 -20.21 5.17 -9.24
CA GLN A 335 -20.80 5.66 -7.98
C GLN A 335 -20.18 6.98 -7.50
N GLN A 336 -19.06 7.45 -8.07
CA GLN A 336 -18.55 8.77 -7.72
C GLN A 336 -19.50 9.84 -8.26
N PRO A 337 -20.02 10.74 -7.40
CA PRO A 337 -20.89 11.81 -7.85
C PRO A 337 -20.19 12.59 -8.95
N GLN A 338 -20.84 12.69 -10.12
CA GLN A 338 -20.38 13.57 -11.19
C GLN A 338 -20.17 14.95 -10.56
N PRO A 339 -19.00 15.59 -10.72
CA PRO A 339 -18.80 16.93 -10.22
C PRO A 339 -19.94 17.78 -10.78
N ILE A 340 -20.77 18.33 -9.89
CA ILE A 340 -21.89 19.19 -10.26
C ILE A 340 -21.30 20.19 -11.25
N ALA A 341 -21.71 20.07 -12.52
CA ALA A 341 -21.21 20.94 -13.57
C ALA A 341 -21.44 22.36 -13.06
N SER A 342 -20.35 23.05 -12.70
CA SER A 342 -20.44 24.37 -12.10
C SER A 342 -21.17 25.22 -13.14
N ALA A 343 -22.42 25.57 -12.84
CA ALA A 343 -23.25 26.37 -13.72
C ALA A 343 -22.45 27.64 -14.03
N ALA A 344 -22.05 27.76 -15.30
CA ALA A 344 -21.24 28.85 -15.82
C ALA A 344 -22.06 30.13 -15.92
#